data_AF-A0A812QCK6-F1
#
_entry.id   AF-A0A812QCK6-F1
#
_cell.length_a   1.000
_cell.length_b   1.000
_cell.length_c   1.000
_cell.angle_alpha   90.00
_cell.angle_beta   90.00
_cell.angle_gamma   90.00
#
_symmetry.space_group_name_H-M   'P 1'
#
loop_
_entity.id
_entity.type
_entity.pdbx_description
1 polymer ?
#
loop_
_entity_poly.entity_id
_entity_poly.type
_entity_poly.pdbx_seq_one_letter_code
_entity_poly.pdbx_strand_id
1 'polypeptide(L)'
;MEYDDGPSLSQAFLAATFGIEALIAGRLAYRAWNQKTPLLRALRFLRWTLKSLIFGPPKSASASCDMIRKEALALRYSISRKIVGINTALLLTVVVFMQLRLIFRPDLPAVISFNLSWTIVGHLLWMAVAFVVPQIARNDLWFTFYSLLLVAYVLPYVDSLDGSTRVAYIVFSLFRFPAIVMARRAHLVLLSNLPFLGTITYRALTEESAEMYGGVSAVLGMEFLHLVLLVSAAYVFDAYLAQRVELAMEKGNAVTQLNAASALLQLTCDAVVELDEELRLTEHSNELAAMLLRDSVAGGRGGTLKGVLFTDLMPPLDAPPAIAKLSMFRSSGSSSHGPPAQAVRAHAFHTRLVDSWSTKLRTEVLQVMYTKMDGQTCHLVGLRDFTDSKPFALSRGPTGDGDE
;
A
#
# COMPACT_ATOMS: atom_id res chain seq x y z
N MET A 1 40.00 -45.74 3.03
CA MET A 1 38.76 -46.21 2.40
C MET A 1 38.32 -45.09 1.48
N GLU A 2 38.81 -45.08 0.24
CA GLU A 2 38.31 -44.18 -0.80
C GLU A 2 36.94 -44.70 -1.22
N TYR A 3 35.89 -43.96 -0.86
CA TYR A 3 34.55 -44.22 -1.34
C TYR A 3 34.47 -43.70 -2.78
N ASP A 4 34.58 -44.62 -3.74
CA ASP A 4 34.46 -44.35 -5.18
C ASP A 4 32.98 -44.12 -5.61
N ASP A 5 32.25 -43.31 -4.83
CA ASP A 5 30.85 -42.92 -5.06
C ASP A 5 30.73 -41.58 -5.82
N GLY A 6 31.84 -41.07 -6.35
CA GLY A 6 31.98 -39.71 -6.91
C GLY A 6 31.04 -39.32 -8.07
N PRO A 7 30.80 -40.19 -9.08
CA PRO A 7 30.00 -39.78 -10.24
C PRO A 7 28.48 -39.88 -10.01
N SER A 8 27.99 -40.74 -9.11
CA SER A 8 26.55 -40.97 -8.94
C SER A 8 25.86 -39.85 -8.16
N LEU A 9 26.50 -39.34 -7.11
CA LEU A 9 25.93 -38.30 -6.24
C LEU A 9 25.90 -36.92 -6.89
N SER A 10 26.92 -36.58 -7.68
CA SER A 10 26.98 -35.33 -8.43
C SER A 10 25.91 -35.28 -9.53
N GLN A 11 25.71 -36.40 -10.25
CA GLN A 11 24.62 -36.55 -11.22
C GLN A 11 23.24 -36.44 -10.57
N ALA A 12 23.03 -37.07 -9.41
CA ALA A 12 21.78 -36.97 -8.66
C ALA A 12 21.49 -35.51 -8.23
N PHE A 13 22.51 -34.77 -7.78
CA PHE A 13 22.38 -33.35 -7.43
C PHE A 13 21.97 -32.50 -8.64
N LEU A 14 22.64 -32.67 -9.78
CA LEU A 14 22.29 -31.96 -11.02
C LEU A 14 20.86 -32.28 -11.47
N ALA A 15 20.49 -33.56 -11.47
CA ALA A 15 19.13 -33.98 -11.85
C ALA A 15 18.05 -33.36 -10.94
N ALA A 16 18.27 -33.38 -9.62
CA ALA A 16 17.33 -32.79 -8.66
C ALA A 16 17.17 -31.28 -8.86
N THR A 17 18.29 -30.56 -9.05
CA THR A 17 18.28 -29.11 -9.23
C THR A 17 17.62 -28.68 -10.53
N PHE A 18 17.91 -29.34 -11.66
CA PHE A 18 17.22 -29.09 -12.93
C PHE A 18 15.72 -29.36 -12.85
N GLY A 19 15.30 -30.38 -12.09
CA GLY A 19 13.87 -30.65 -11.84
C GLY A 19 13.15 -29.49 -11.13
N ILE A 20 13.79 -28.90 -10.12
CA ILE A 20 13.23 -27.74 -9.40
C ILE A 20 13.21 -26.49 -10.29
N GLU A 21 14.25 -26.28 -11.10
CA GLU A 21 14.33 -25.18 -12.05
C GLU A 21 13.23 -25.26 -13.11
N ALA A 22 13.00 -26.44 -13.68
CA ALA A 22 11.93 -26.68 -14.64
C ALA A 22 10.55 -26.37 -14.02
N LEU A 23 10.33 -26.72 -12.75
CA LEU A 23 9.11 -26.39 -12.01
C LEU A 23 8.91 -24.86 -11.88
N ILE A 24 9.98 -24.13 -11.50
CA ILE A 24 9.94 -22.66 -11.36
C ILE A 24 9.72 -21.99 -12.72
N ALA A 25 10.47 -22.40 -13.74
CA ALA A 25 10.38 -21.88 -15.10
C ALA A 25 8.98 -22.12 -15.71
N GLY A 26 8.45 -23.34 -15.57
CA GLY A 26 7.09 -23.68 -16.00
C GLY A 26 6.04 -22.81 -15.32
N ARG A 27 6.20 -22.53 -14.02
CA ARG A 27 5.29 -21.63 -13.28
C ARG A 27 5.37 -20.19 -13.77
N LEU A 28 6.58 -19.68 -14.04
CA LEU A 28 6.80 -18.33 -14.57
C LEU A 28 6.22 -18.20 -15.98
N ALA A 29 6.47 -19.17 -16.86
CA ALA A 29 5.90 -19.23 -18.20
C ALA A 29 4.36 -19.25 -18.15
N TYR A 30 3.76 -20.09 -17.29
CA TYR A 30 2.32 -20.11 -17.08
C TYR A 30 1.77 -18.76 -16.60
N ARG A 31 2.48 -18.07 -15.69
CA ARG A 31 2.09 -16.72 -15.24
C ARG A 31 2.19 -15.70 -16.36
N ALA A 32 3.28 -15.68 -17.12
CA ALA A 32 3.47 -14.77 -18.25
C ALA A 32 2.38 -14.98 -19.32
N TRP A 33 2.04 -16.25 -19.60
CA TRP A 33 0.95 -16.63 -20.49
C TRP A 33 -0.40 -16.10 -19.98
N ASN A 34 -0.76 -16.38 -18.74
CA ASN A 34 -2.05 -15.95 -18.18
C ASN A 34 -2.14 -14.44 -17.94
N GLN A 35 -1.03 -13.75 -17.69
CA GLN A 35 -1.03 -12.30 -17.50
C GLN A 35 -1.42 -11.53 -18.76
N LYS A 36 -1.28 -12.12 -19.96
CA LYS A 36 -1.75 -11.56 -21.24
C LYS A 36 -3.28 -11.50 -21.40
N THR A 37 -4.06 -11.88 -20.39
CA THR A 37 -5.54 -11.75 -20.40
C THR A 37 -6.02 -10.60 -19.48
N PRO A 38 -5.98 -9.33 -19.95
CA PRO A 38 -6.50 -8.19 -19.18
C PRO A 38 -7.99 -8.34 -18.82
N LEU A 39 -8.75 -9.04 -19.65
CA LEU A 39 -10.19 -9.31 -19.50
C LEU A 39 -10.54 -10.07 -18.21
N LEU A 40 -9.70 -11.03 -17.79
CA LEU A 40 -9.92 -11.81 -16.57
C LEU A 40 -9.57 -11.04 -15.28
N ARG A 41 -8.80 -9.95 -15.37
CA ARG A 41 -8.58 -9.02 -14.26
C ARG A 41 -9.74 -8.03 -14.14
N ALA A 42 -10.24 -7.53 -15.27
CA ALA A 42 -11.42 -6.66 -15.32
C ALA A 42 -12.67 -7.37 -14.76
N LEU A 43 -12.91 -8.62 -15.14
CA LEU A 43 -14.05 -9.41 -14.64
C LEU A 43 -13.98 -9.73 -13.14
N ARG A 44 -12.77 -9.94 -12.59
CA ARG A 44 -12.59 -10.16 -11.15
C ARG A 44 -12.75 -8.88 -10.35
N PHE A 45 -12.31 -7.75 -10.89
CA PHE A 45 -12.56 -6.43 -10.31
C PHE A 45 -14.06 -6.12 -10.29
N LEU A 46 -14.76 -6.34 -11.41
CA LEU A 46 -16.21 -6.15 -11.54
C LEU A 46 -17.03 -7.02 -10.58
N ARG A 47 -16.61 -8.28 -10.36
CA ARG A 47 -17.28 -9.18 -9.42
C ARG A 47 -17.04 -8.80 -7.95
N TRP A 48 -15.90 -8.19 -7.66
CA TRP A 48 -15.59 -7.67 -6.33
C TRP A 48 -16.38 -6.39 -6.04
N THR A 49 -16.44 -5.45 -7.00
CA THR A 49 -17.24 -4.22 -6.87
C THR A 49 -18.75 -4.50 -6.76
N LEU A 50 -19.27 -5.51 -7.47
CA LEU A 50 -20.67 -5.95 -7.30
C LEU A 50 -20.93 -6.52 -5.90
N LYS A 51 -19.99 -7.28 -5.33
CA LYS A 51 -20.16 -7.85 -3.99
C LYS A 51 -20.06 -6.81 -2.89
N SER A 52 -19.23 -5.77 -3.05
CA SER A 52 -19.18 -4.65 -2.10
C SER A 52 -20.40 -3.75 -2.15
N LEU A 53 -21.14 -3.74 -3.27
CA LEU A 53 -22.41 -3.00 -3.37
C LEU A 53 -23.60 -3.71 -2.70
N ILE A 54 -23.56 -5.05 -2.57
CA ILE A 54 -24.69 -5.86 -2.08
C ILE A 54 -24.64 -6.08 -0.56
N PHE A 55 -23.46 -6.07 0.05
CA PHE A 55 -23.30 -6.26 1.49
C PHE A 55 -23.03 -4.92 2.17
N GLY A 56 -24.08 -4.32 2.76
CA GLY A 56 -24.00 -3.09 3.53
C GLY A 56 -23.05 -3.19 4.73
N PRO A 57 -22.51 -2.05 5.21
CA PRO A 57 -21.45 -2.04 6.21
C PRO A 57 -21.99 -2.52 7.57
N PRO A 58 -21.34 -3.49 8.24
CA PRO A 58 -21.69 -3.83 9.61
C PRO A 58 -21.24 -2.71 10.55
N LYS A 59 -22.20 -2.20 11.35
CA LYS A 59 -21.95 -1.28 12.45
C LYS A 59 -21.62 -2.06 13.73
N SER A 60 -20.40 -1.92 14.22
CA SER A 60 -20.05 -1.77 15.64
C SER A 60 -18.57 -1.39 15.74
N ALA A 61 -18.15 -0.70 16.80
CA ALA A 61 -16.74 -0.32 16.98
C ALA A 61 -15.78 -1.54 17.04
N SER A 62 -16.28 -2.75 17.34
CA SER A 62 -15.50 -3.99 17.25
C SER A 62 -15.26 -4.46 15.81
N ALA A 63 -16.15 -4.11 14.86
CA ALA A 63 -16.03 -4.48 13.46
C ALA A 63 -14.88 -3.75 12.74
N SER A 64 -14.52 -2.54 13.21
CA SER A 64 -13.40 -1.77 12.65
C SER A 64 -12.05 -2.46 12.93
N CYS A 65 -11.82 -2.91 14.17
CA CYS A 65 -10.60 -3.63 14.53
C CYS A 65 -10.45 -4.94 13.75
N ASP A 66 -11.53 -5.70 13.56
CA ASP A 66 -11.51 -6.92 12.77
C ASP A 66 -11.23 -6.67 11.28
N MET A 67 -11.73 -5.56 10.75
CA MET A 67 -11.46 -5.14 9.38
C MET A 67 -10.00 -4.72 9.20
N ILE A 68 -9.46 -3.88 10.10
CA ILE A 68 -8.04 -3.48 10.11
C ILE A 68 -7.16 -4.73 10.17
N ARG A 69 -7.47 -5.68 11.05
CA ARG A 69 -6.72 -6.93 11.18
C ARG A 69 -6.75 -7.77 9.90
N LYS A 70 -7.91 -7.89 9.25
CA LYS A 70 -8.05 -8.64 7.98
C LYS A 70 -7.23 -8.00 6.85
N GLU A 71 -7.30 -6.68 6.71
CA GLU A 71 -6.54 -5.93 5.72
C GLU A 71 -5.03 -5.97 6.00
N ALA A 72 -4.61 -5.86 7.27
CA ALA A 72 -3.21 -6.01 7.67
C ALA A 72 -2.67 -7.41 7.34
N LEU A 73 -3.47 -8.46 7.55
CA LEU A 73 -3.12 -9.83 7.14
C LEU A 73 -3.05 -9.99 5.62
N ALA A 74 -3.93 -9.33 4.87
CA ALA A 74 -3.89 -9.34 3.40
C ALA A 74 -2.65 -8.62 2.86
N LEU A 75 -2.31 -7.46 3.43
CA LEU A 75 -1.10 -6.71 3.11
C LEU A 75 0.15 -7.52 3.46
N ARG A 76 0.19 -8.12 4.66
CA ARG A 76 1.25 -9.03 5.08
C ARG A 76 1.47 -10.14 4.06
N TYR A 77 0.41 -10.88 3.71
CA TYR A 77 0.48 -11.95 2.73
C TYR A 77 1.01 -11.48 1.36
N SER A 78 0.62 -10.28 0.91
CA SER A 78 1.15 -9.68 -0.31
C SER A 78 2.67 -9.45 -0.24
N ILE A 79 3.17 -8.92 0.88
CA ILE A 79 4.60 -8.70 1.10
C ILE A 79 5.34 -10.04 1.24
N SER A 80 4.81 -10.99 2.02
CA SER A 80 5.38 -12.32 2.19
C SER A 80 5.58 -13.02 0.85
N ARG A 81 4.62 -12.92 -0.08
CA ARG A 81 4.77 -13.48 -1.44
C ARG A 81 5.92 -12.88 -2.24
N LYS A 82 6.18 -11.58 -2.08
CA LYS A 82 7.33 -10.92 -2.73
C LYS A 82 8.64 -11.44 -2.12
N ILE A 83 8.69 -11.59 -0.80
CA ILE A 83 9.87 -12.11 -0.09
C ILE A 83 10.14 -13.58 -0.47
N VAL A 84 9.09 -14.43 -0.57
CA VAL A 84 9.26 -15.80 -1.10
C VAL A 84 9.90 -15.74 -2.49
N GLY A 85 9.39 -14.88 -3.38
CA GLY A 85 9.95 -14.74 -4.73
C GLY A 85 11.42 -14.28 -4.75
N ILE A 86 11.79 -13.31 -3.91
CA ILE A 86 13.17 -12.82 -3.77
C ILE A 86 14.07 -13.94 -3.24
N ASN A 87 13.66 -14.64 -2.18
CA ASN A 87 14.44 -15.73 -1.60
C ASN A 87 14.57 -16.93 -2.55
N THR A 88 13.51 -17.26 -3.32
CA THR A 88 13.59 -18.28 -4.38
C THR A 88 14.61 -17.89 -5.45
N ALA A 89 14.59 -16.63 -5.90
CA ALA A 89 15.55 -16.14 -6.90
C ALA A 89 17.00 -16.19 -6.37
N LEU A 90 17.21 -15.77 -5.12
CA LEU A 90 18.52 -15.81 -4.46
C LEU A 90 19.05 -17.25 -4.35
N LEU A 91 18.22 -18.19 -3.86
CA LEU A 91 18.60 -19.59 -3.75
C LEU A 91 18.86 -20.22 -5.12
N LEU A 92 18.06 -19.86 -6.13
CA LEU A 92 18.25 -20.32 -7.50
C LEU A 92 19.60 -19.84 -8.05
N THR A 93 19.97 -18.58 -7.83
CA THR A 93 21.29 -18.06 -8.24
C THR A 93 22.43 -18.82 -7.57
N VAL A 94 22.32 -19.12 -6.27
CA VAL A 94 23.32 -19.92 -5.55
C VAL A 94 23.42 -21.32 -6.16
N VAL A 95 22.29 -22.00 -6.40
CA VAL A 95 22.27 -23.34 -7.00
C VAL A 95 22.87 -23.36 -8.41
N VAL A 96 22.51 -22.40 -9.26
CA VAL A 96 23.10 -22.26 -10.61
C VAL A 96 24.61 -22.06 -10.53
N PHE A 97 25.10 -21.23 -9.61
CA PHE A 97 26.53 -21.05 -9.42
C PHE A 97 27.23 -22.35 -8.98
N MET A 98 26.58 -23.13 -8.11
CA MET A 98 27.08 -24.45 -7.69
C MET A 98 27.13 -25.45 -8.86
N GLN A 99 26.10 -25.48 -9.71
CA GLN A 99 26.07 -26.31 -10.93
C GLN A 99 27.15 -25.90 -11.92
N LEU A 100 27.26 -24.60 -12.24
CA LEU A 100 28.26 -24.07 -13.17
C LEU A 100 29.68 -24.43 -12.71
N ARG A 101 29.94 -24.30 -11.41
CA ARG A 101 31.20 -24.71 -10.82
C ARG A 101 31.45 -26.20 -11.00
N LEU A 102 30.47 -27.05 -10.69
CA LEU A 102 30.59 -28.50 -10.78
C LEU A 102 30.85 -28.96 -12.22
N ILE A 103 30.24 -28.28 -13.21
CA ILE A 103 30.39 -28.58 -14.63
C ILE A 103 31.72 -28.07 -15.20
N PHE A 104 32.09 -26.81 -14.93
CA PHE A 104 33.20 -26.14 -15.61
C PHE A 104 34.53 -26.18 -14.85
N ARG A 105 34.51 -26.39 -13.53
CA ARG A 105 35.70 -26.31 -12.66
C ARG A 105 35.65 -27.39 -11.55
N PRO A 106 35.64 -28.69 -11.91
CA PRO A 106 35.65 -29.76 -10.92
C PRO A 106 36.90 -29.74 -10.03
N ASP A 107 38.02 -29.24 -10.54
CA ASP A 107 39.31 -29.24 -9.83
C ASP A 107 39.44 -28.19 -8.72
N LEU A 108 38.50 -27.23 -8.61
CA LEU A 108 38.57 -26.18 -7.59
C LEU A 108 38.07 -26.68 -6.22
N PRO A 109 38.79 -26.39 -5.11
CA PRO A 109 38.43 -26.88 -3.77
C PRO A 109 37.08 -26.34 -3.31
N ALA A 110 36.13 -27.23 -3.02
CA ALA A 110 34.74 -26.89 -2.70
C ALA A 110 34.65 -25.80 -1.61
N VAL A 111 34.03 -24.67 -1.95
CA VAL A 111 33.80 -23.55 -1.01
C VAL A 111 32.62 -23.86 -0.09
N ILE A 112 31.72 -24.72 -0.55
CA ILE A 112 30.50 -25.11 0.15
C ILE A 112 30.59 -26.62 0.38
N SER A 113 30.36 -27.06 1.62
CA SER A 113 30.36 -28.48 1.95
C SER A 113 29.27 -29.23 1.17
N PHE A 114 29.47 -30.53 0.95
CA PHE A 114 28.49 -31.36 0.25
C PHE A 114 27.14 -31.37 0.97
N ASN A 115 27.14 -31.46 2.30
CA ASN A 115 25.93 -31.47 3.13
C ASN A 115 25.19 -30.11 3.08
N LEU A 116 25.93 -29.01 3.07
CA LEU A 116 25.35 -27.66 2.91
C LEU A 116 24.72 -27.48 1.53
N SER A 117 25.29 -28.09 0.49
CA SER A 117 24.72 -28.08 -0.87
C SER A 117 23.35 -28.74 -0.92
N TRP A 118 23.19 -29.92 -0.33
CA TRP A 118 21.87 -30.58 -0.24
C TRP A 118 20.87 -29.80 0.62
N THR A 119 21.34 -29.15 1.68
CA THR A 119 20.51 -28.26 2.50
C THR A 119 19.97 -27.09 1.69
N ILE A 120 20.81 -26.47 0.84
CA ILE A 120 20.41 -25.40 -0.09
C ILE A 120 19.37 -25.89 -1.10
N VAL A 121 19.55 -27.09 -1.66
CA VAL A 121 18.57 -27.68 -2.60
C VAL A 121 17.23 -27.97 -1.92
N GLY A 122 17.24 -28.54 -0.71
CA GLY A 122 16.03 -28.75 0.08
C GLY A 122 15.31 -27.43 0.39
N HIS A 123 16.06 -26.38 0.72
CA HIS A 123 15.53 -25.03 0.92
C HIS A 123 14.95 -24.43 -0.36
N LEU A 124 15.62 -24.59 -1.51
CA LEU A 124 15.09 -24.15 -2.80
C LEU A 124 13.80 -24.88 -3.15
N LEU A 125 13.73 -26.21 -2.95
CA LEU A 125 12.53 -27.00 -3.18
C LEU A 125 11.37 -26.50 -2.33
N TRP A 126 11.59 -26.27 -1.04
CA TRP A 126 10.57 -25.72 -0.14
C TRP A 126 10.08 -24.36 -0.64
N MET A 127 10.99 -23.46 -0.99
CA MET A 127 10.60 -22.13 -1.51
C MET A 127 9.89 -22.21 -2.87
N ALA A 128 10.28 -23.16 -3.74
CA ALA A 128 9.61 -23.42 -5.00
C ALA A 128 8.16 -23.89 -4.80
N VAL A 129 7.91 -24.76 -3.80
CA VAL A 129 6.56 -25.21 -3.46
C VAL A 129 5.67 -24.04 -3.06
N ALA A 130 6.12 -23.13 -2.18
CA ALA A 130 5.35 -21.92 -1.85
C ALA A 130 5.22 -20.94 -3.03
N PHE A 131 6.22 -20.88 -3.91
CA PHE A 131 6.16 -20.04 -5.10
C PHE A 131 5.08 -20.51 -6.09
N VAL A 132 4.98 -21.84 -6.27
CA VAL A 132 3.99 -22.50 -7.13
C VAL A 132 2.60 -22.41 -6.52
N VAL A 133 2.47 -22.80 -5.24
CA VAL A 133 1.24 -22.86 -4.45
C VAL A 133 1.28 -21.79 -3.34
N PRO A 134 1.00 -20.51 -3.66
CA PRO A 134 1.14 -19.41 -2.69
C PRO A 134 0.18 -19.50 -1.51
N GLN A 135 -0.88 -20.33 -1.61
CA GLN A 135 -1.81 -20.57 -0.51
C GLN A 135 -1.13 -21.22 0.70
N ILE A 136 -0.06 -22.00 0.49
CA ILE A 136 0.65 -22.67 1.59
C ILE A 136 1.33 -21.64 2.50
N ALA A 137 1.91 -20.59 1.90
CA ALA A 137 2.54 -19.47 2.64
C ALA A 137 1.53 -18.66 3.48
N ARG A 138 0.22 -18.95 3.37
CA ARG A 138 -0.80 -18.33 4.22
C ARG A 138 -0.77 -18.91 5.63
N ASN A 139 -0.32 -20.15 5.86
CA ASN A 139 -0.43 -20.84 7.15
C ASN A 139 0.76 -20.54 8.09
N ASP A 140 0.51 -20.37 9.38
CA ASP A 140 1.56 -20.14 10.39
C ASP A 140 2.55 -21.32 10.49
N LEU A 141 2.08 -22.52 10.18
CA LEU A 141 2.92 -23.72 10.07
C LEU A 141 4.02 -23.55 9.02
N TRP A 142 3.74 -22.84 7.92
CA TRP A 142 4.73 -22.60 6.87
C TRP A 142 5.97 -21.87 7.41
N PHE A 143 5.76 -20.79 8.16
CA PHE A 143 6.84 -20.02 8.78
C PHE A 143 7.61 -20.86 9.80
N THR A 144 6.91 -21.71 10.55
CA THR A 144 7.53 -22.61 11.54
C THR A 144 8.42 -23.63 10.86
N PHE A 145 7.92 -24.34 9.83
CA PHE A 145 8.71 -25.27 9.03
C PHE A 145 9.86 -24.58 8.30
N TYR A 146 9.64 -23.39 7.76
CA TYR A 146 10.68 -22.57 7.16
C TYR A 146 11.80 -22.27 8.16
N SER A 147 11.46 -21.85 9.37
CA SER A 147 12.44 -21.58 10.43
C SER A 147 13.20 -22.83 10.83
N LEU A 148 12.52 -23.97 10.99
CA LEU A 148 13.15 -25.26 11.29
C LEU A 148 14.10 -25.71 10.18
N LEU A 149 13.73 -25.50 8.91
CA LEU A 149 14.60 -25.80 7.77
C LEU A 149 15.87 -24.95 7.80
N LEU A 150 15.76 -23.68 8.22
CA LEU A 150 16.94 -22.84 8.37
C LEU A 150 17.86 -23.33 9.51
N VAL A 151 17.34 -23.99 10.56
CA VAL A 151 18.18 -24.59 11.62
C VAL A 151 19.12 -25.64 11.05
N ALA A 152 18.72 -26.33 9.97
CA ALA A 152 19.56 -27.33 9.33
C ALA A 152 20.92 -26.77 8.88
N TYR A 153 20.99 -25.48 8.52
CA TYR A 153 22.25 -24.84 8.11
C TYR A 153 23.31 -24.77 9.21
N VAL A 154 22.90 -24.83 10.47
CA VAL A 154 23.81 -24.71 11.63
C VAL A 154 24.00 -26.03 12.36
N LEU A 155 23.49 -27.14 11.84
CA LEU A 155 23.68 -28.45 12.46
C LEU A 155 25.12 -28.94 12.33
N PRO A 156 25.64 -29.68 13.32
CA PRO A 156 27.05 -30.06 13.39
C PRO A 156 27.52 -30.94 12.21
N TYR A 157 26.61 -31.66 11.58
CA TYR A 157 26.91 -32.50 10.41
C TYR A 157 26.96 -31.72 9.09
N VAL A 158 26.50 -30.46 9.06
CA VAL A 158 26.45 -29.66 7.82
C VAL A 158 27.76 -28.92 7.58
N ASP A 159 28.32 -28.32 8.63
CA ASP A 159 29.57 -27.55 8.54
C ASP A 159 30.28 -27.52 9.89
N SER A 160 31.60 -27.25 9.85
CA SER A 160 32.43 -26.91 11.02
C SER A 160 31.88 -25.72 11.81
N LEU A 161 32.28 -25.55 13.07
CA LEU A 161 31.81 -24.43 13.91
C LEU A 161 32.11 -23.06 13.28
N ASP A 162 33.32 -22.87 12.76
CA ASP A 162 33.78 -21.63 12.11
C ASP A 162 33.07 -21.35 10.78
N GLY A 163 32.68 -22.40 10.06
CA GLY A 163 31.80 -22.28 8.91
C GLY A 163 30.38 -21.92 9.34
N SER A 164 29.88 -22.58 10.38
CA SER A 164 28.53 -22.39 10.91
C SER A 164 28.26 -20.98 11.44
N THR A 165 29.22 -20.32 12.08
CA THR A 165 29.03 -18.92 12.54
C THR A 165 28.88 -17.95 11.37
N ARG A 166 29.69 -18.10 10.32
CA ARG A 166 29.58 -17.32 9.08
C ARG A 166 28.27 -17.61 8.34
N VAL A 167 27.92 -18.88 8.21
CA VAL A 167 26.66 -19.33 7.60
C VAL A 167 25.47 -18.80 8.41
N ALA A 168 25.52 -18.83 9.74
CA ALA A 168 24.46 -18.30 10.61
C ALA A 168 24.21 -16.80 10.36
N TYR A 169 25.26 -16.00 10.19
CA TYR A 169 25.12 -14.56 9.87
C TYR A 169 24.49 -14.32 8.48
N ILE A 170 24.91 -15.09 7.46
CA ILE A 170 24.32 -15.03 6.12
C ILE A 170 22.85 -15.44 6.17
N VAL A 171 22.54 -16.54 6.89
CA VAL A 171 21.19 -17.04 7.06
C VAL A 171 20.31 -16.06 7.83
N PHE A 172 20.87 -15.41 8.86
CA PHE A 172 20.19 -14.35 9.59
C PHE A 172 19.79 -13.20 8.66
N SER A 173 20.77 -12.66 7.94
CA SER A 173 20.61 -11.43 7.15
C SER A 173 19.71 -11.64 5.93
N LEU A 174 19.90 -12.75 5.21
CA LEU A 174 19.23 -12.98 3.92
C LEU A 174 17.90 -13.72 4.07
N PHE A 175 17.74 -14.53 5.12
CA PHE A 175 16.59 -15.43 5.22
C PHE A 175 15.76 -15.20 6.50
N ARG A 176 16.37 -15.24 7.70
CA ARG A 176 15.60 -15.11 8.96
C ARG A 176 14.99 -13.73 9.14
N PHE A 177 15.76 -12.67 8.93
CA PHE A 177 15.29 -11.30 9.15
C PHE A 177 14.15 -10.91 8.18
N PRO A 178 14.26 -11.13 6.85
CA PRO A 178 13.13 -10.90 5.95
C PRO A 178 11.92 -11.79 6.24
N ALA A 179 12.12 -13.02 6.73
CA ALA A 179 11.04 -13.94 7.03
C ALA A 179 10.15 -13.53 8.22
N ILE A 180 10.57 -12.56 9.04
CA ILE A 180 9.71 -11.96 10.08
C ILE A 180 8.37 -11.51 9.50
N VAL A 181 8.40 -10.96 8.28
CA VAL A 181 7.21 -10.49 7.57
C VAL A 181 6.23 -11.63 7.26
N MET A 182 6.66 -12.89 7.30
CA MET A 182 5.79 -14.06 7.08
C MET A 182 5.07 -14.52 8.33
N ALA A 183 5.61 -14.26 9.53
CA ALA A 183 4.98 -14.68 10.77
C ALA A 183 3.72 -13.84 11.02
N ARG A 184 2.57 -14.43 11.35
CA ARG A 184 1.36 -13.66 11.70
C ARG A 184 1.32 -13.18 13.14
N ARG A 185 2.15 -13.76 14.00
CA ARG A 185 2.16 -13.53 15.44
C ARG A 185 3.61 -13.42 15.90
N ALA A 186 3.95 -12.35 16.61
CA ALA A 186 5.32 -12.13 17.09
C ALA A 186 5.85 -13.28 17.96
N HIS A 187 5.02 -13.92 18.80
CA HIS A 187 5.46 -15.07 19.61
C HIS A 187 5.88 -16.29 18.78
N LEU A 188 5.36 -16.46 17.55
CA LEU A 188 5.84 -17.52 16.67
C LEU A 188 7.28 -17.27 16.22
N VAL A 189 7.68 -16.00 16.05
CA VAL A 189 9.07 -15.64 15.74
C VAL A 189 9.98 -16.02 16.92
N LEU A 190 9.57 -15.76 18.16
CA LEU A 190 10.31 -16.20 19.33
C LEU A 190 10.45 -17.73 19.34
N LEU A 191 9.32 -18.46 19.33
CA LEU A 191 9.31 -19.92 19.42
C LEU A 191 10.06 -20.61 18.29
N SER A 192 9.97 -20.11 17.06
CA SER A 192 10.63 -20.72 15.90
C SER A 192 12.15 -20.46 15.85
N ASN A 193 12.64 -19.47 16.59
CA ASN A 193 14.07 -19.14 16.67
C ASN A 193 14.75 -19.70 17.94
N LEU A 194 14.01 -20.25 18.90
CA LEU A 194 14.60 -20.97 20.05
C LEU A 194 15.44 -22.19 19.62
N PRO A 195 15.04 -23.02 18.63
CA PRO A 195 15.87 -24.13 18.15
C PRO A 195 17.21 -23.69 17.54
N PHE A 196 17.26 -22.48 16.96
CA PHE A 196 18.50 -21.88 16.47
C PHE A 196 19.46 -21.58 17.61
N LEU A 197 18.97 -20.85 18.62
CA LEU A 197 19.74 -20.52 19.80
C LEU A 197 20.21 -21.79 20.53
N GLY A 198 19.32 -22.77 20.67
CA GLY A 198 19.63 -24.07 21.27
C GLY A 198 20.72 -24.84 20.51
N THR A 199 20.62 -24.91 19.18
CA THR A 199 21.62 -25.59 18.34
C THR A 199 22.98 -24.89 18.42
N ILE A 200 23.04 -23.56 18.29
CA ILE A 200 24.30 -22.82 18.39
C ILE A 200 24.89 -22.92 19.79
N THR A 201 24.06 -22.88 20.84
CA THR A 201 24.52 -23.05 22.23
C THR A 201 25.09 -24.42 22.46
N TYR A 202 24.39 -25.47 22.01
CA TYR A 202 24.87 -26.84 22.08
C TYR A 202 26.24 -26.96 21.41
N ARG A 203 26.37 -26.49 20.17
CA ARG A 203 27.61 -26.55 19.41
C ARG A 203 28.75 -25.77 20.07
N ALA A 204 28.49 -24.55 20.54
CA ALA A 204 29.51 -23.73 21.19
C ALA A 204 30.01 -24.33 22.51
N LEU A 205 29.21 -25.17 23.17
CA LEU A 205 29.62 -25.87 24.40
C LEU A 205 30.33 -27.21 24.13
N THR A 206 30.00 -27.90 23.04
CA THR A 206 30.54 -29.24 22.74
C THR A 206 31.72 -29.22 21.78
N GLU A 207 31.76 -28.26 20.86
CA GLU A 207 32.84 -28.09 19.90
C GLU A 207 33.82 -27.07 20.47
N GLU A 208 35.10 -27.44 20.61
CA GLU A 208 36.14 -26.55 21.12
C GLU A 208 36.23 -25.32 20.22
N SER A 209 35.73 -24.18 20.72
CA SER A 209 35.56 -22.99 19.88
C SER A 209 36.91 -22.39 19.54
N ALA A 210 37.20 -22.19 18.26
CA ALA A 210 38.36 -21.43 17.85
C ALA A 210 38.31 -20.03 18.48
N GLU A 211 39.41 -19.60 19.08
CA GLU A 211 39.58 -18.26 19.70
C GLU A 211 39.26 -17.10 18.73
N MET A 212 39.19 -17.39 17.41
CA MET A 212 38.97 -16.45 16.31
C MET A 212 37.74 -15.53 16.50
N TYR A 213 36.67 -15.99 17.16
CA TYR A 213 35.43 -15.21 17.33
C TYR A 213 35.24 -14.63 18.73
N GLY A 214 36.29 -14.53 19.56
CA GLY A 214 36.16 -14.01 20.93
C GLY A 214 35.53 -15.02 21.90
N GLY A 215 35.57 -16.31 21.55
CA GLY A 215 35.13 -17.43 22.38
C GLY A 215 33.61 -17.65 22.44
N VAL A 216 33.22 -18.63 23.25
CA VAL A 216 31.83 -19.07 23.44
C VAL A 216 30.89 -17.91 23.81
N SER A 217 31.32 -17.00 24.68
CA SER A 217 30.50 -15.86 25.13
C SER A 217 30.10 -14.92 24.00
N ALA A 218 31.00 -14.66 23.05
CA ALA A 218 30.71 -13.78 21.92
C ALA A 218 29.71 -14.41 20.95
N VAL A 219 29.86 -15.69 20.65
CA VAL A 219 28.92 -16.44 19.78
C VAL A 219 27.52 -16.48 20.39
N LEU A 220 27.42 -16.79 21.70
CA LEU A 220 26.14 -16.79 22.41
C LEU A 220 25.51 -15.40 22.49
N GLY A 221 26.32 -14.37 22.77
CA GLY A 221 25.88 -12.98 22.82
C GLY A 221 25.32 -12.50 21.48
N MET A 222 25.97 -12.86 20.37
CA MET A 222 25.52 -12.53 19.02
C MET A 222 24.20 -13.21 18.67
N GLU A 223 24.03 -14.50 18.94
CA GLU A 223 22.74 -15.17 18.66
C GLU A 223 21.61 -14.69 19.57
N PHE A 224 21.91 -14.35 20.82
CA PHE A 224 20.94 -13.70 21.70
C PHE A 224 20.52 -12.33 21.15
N LEU A 225 21.47 -11.53 20.68
CA LEU A 225 21.19 -10.25 20.03
C LEU A 225 20.34 -10.43 18.76
N HIS A 226 20.65 -11.43 17.92
CA HIS A 226 19.84 -11.78 16.76
C HIS A 226 18.40 -12.12 17.16
N LEU A 227 18.19 -12.92 18.22
CA LEU A 227 16.85 -13.25 18.70
C LEU A 227 16.08 -12.01 19.17
N VAL A 228 16.71 -11.14 19.97
CA VAL A 228 16.11 -9.88 20.44
C VAL A 228 15.73 -8.99 19.26
N LEU A 229 16.62 -8.87 18.26
CA LEU A 229 16.38 -8.08 17.07
C LEU A 229 15.21 -8.62 16.23
N LEU A 230 15.12 -9.94 16.02
CA LEU A 230 14.01 -10.57 15.29
C LEU A 230 12.67 -10.34 15.98
N VAL A 231 12.61 -10.55 17.30
CA VAL A 231 11.37 -10.37 18.07
C VAL A 231 10.95 -8.91 18.08
N SER A 232 11.88 -7.99 18.32
CA SER A 232 11.61 -6.55 18.33
C SER A 232 11.11 -6.07 16.96
N ALA A 233 11.79 -6.47 15.88
CA ALA A 233 11.37 -6.15 14.52
C ALA A 233 10.00 -6.75 14.17
N ALA A 234 9.65 -7.93 14.69
CA ALA A 234 8.31 -8.50 14.52
C ALA A 234 7.21 -7.62 15.13
N TYR A 235 7.40 -7.15 16.36
CA TYR A 235 6.45 -6.24 17.01
C TYR A 235 6.33 -4.89 16.31
N VAL A 236 7.47 -4.29 15.94
CA VAL A 236 7.49 -3.02 15.20
C VAL A 236 6.78 -3.18 13.84
N PHE A 237 7.01 -4.29 13.14
CA PHE A 237 6.38 -4.55 11.86
C PHE A 237 4.86 -4.83 11.99
N ASP A 238 4.43 -5.52 13.04
CA ASP A 238 3.00 -5.68 13.38
C ASP A 238 2.32 -4.31 13.57
N ALA A 239 2.91 -3.45 14.39
CA ALA A 239 2.40 -2.10 14.66
C ALA A 239 2.38 -1.23 13.39
N TYR A 240 3.45 -1.27 12.59
CA TYR A 240 3.55 -0.55 11.33
C TYR A 240 2.46 -0.96 10.32
N LEU A 241 2.19 -2.27 10.18
CA LEU A 241 1.13 -2.72 9.27
C LEU A 241 -0.25 -2.28 9.74
N ALA A 242 -0.53 -2.33 11.05
CA ALA A 242 -1.79 -1.87 11.60
C ALA A 242 -2.01 -0.38 11.32
N GLN A 243 -1.01 0.46 11.65
CA GLN A 243 -1.07 1.91 11.41
C GLN A 243 -1.23 2.24 9.93
N ARG A 244 -0.50 1.54 9.04
CA ARG A 244 -0.60 1.77 7.60
C ARG A 244 -2.00 1.45 7.05
N VAL A 245 -2.64 0.41 7.57
CA VAL A 245 -4.00 0.04 7.16
C VAL A 245 -5.02 1.04 7.70
N GLU A 246 -4.87 1.47 8.96
CA GLU A 246 -5.71 2.50 9.55
C GLU A 246 -5.68 3.79 8.74
N LEU A 247 -4.49 4.30 8.42
CA LEU A 247 -4.31 5.46 7.54
C LEU A 247 -4.92 5.26 6.16
N ALA A 248 -4.82 4.06 5.59
CA ALA A 248 -5.42 3.76 4.28
C ALA A 248 -6.96 3.71 4.34
N MET A 249 -7.52 3.28 5.47
CA MET A 249 -8.98 3.27 5.69
C MET A 249 -9.51 4.67 5.96
N GLU A 250 -8.83 5.48 6.77
CA GLU A 250 -9.14 6.89 6.97
C GLU A 250 -9.12 7.65 5.64
N LYS A 251 -8.10 7.37 4.80
CA LYS A 251 -8.05 7.87 3.41
C LYS A 251 -9.27 7.48 2.61
N GLY A 252 -9.65 6.21 2.64
CA GLY A 252 -10.82 5.72 1.93
C GLY A 252 -12.09 6.43 2.37
N ASN A 253 -12.29 6.57 3.68
CA ASN A 253 -13.45 7.24 4.27
C ASN A 253 -13.52 8.72 3.89
N ALA A 254 -12.40 9.44 3.96
CA ALA A 254 -12.35 10.85 3.58
C ALA A 254 -12.70 11.05 2.10
N VAL A 255 -12.20 10.20 1.21
CA VAL A 255 -12.55 10.23 -0.22
C VAL A 255 -14.04 9.91 -0.42
N THR A 256 -14.59 8.92 0.28
CA THR A 256 -16.03 8.60 0.19
C THR A 256 -16.90 9.75 0.69
N GLN A 257 -16.53 10.41 1.80
CA GLN A 257 -17.25 11.57 2.32
C GLN A 257 -17.19 12.76 1.36
N LEU A 258 -16.02 13.04 0.79
CA LEU A 258 -15.86 14.10 -0.21
C LEU A 258 -16.69 13.81 -1.47
N ASN A 259 -16.69 12.57 -1.95
CA ASN A 259 -17.52 12.16 -3.09
C ASN A 259 -19.01 12.30 -2.78
N ALA A 260 -19.45 11.96 -1.57
CA ALA A 260 -20.84 12.14 -1.15
C ALA A 260 -21.23 13.62 -1.06
N ALA A 261 -20.34 14.48 -0.52
CA ALA A 261 -20.55 15.93 -0.49
C ALA A 261 -20.58 16.53 -1.90
N SER A 262 -19.69 16.09 -2.79
CA SER A 262 -19.66 16.49 -4.20
C SER A 262 -20.94 16.08 -4.93
N ALA A 263 -21.41 14.84 -4.76
CA ALA A 263 -22.66 14.36 -5.34
C ALA A 263 -23.88 15.15 -4.81
N LEU A 264 -23.90 15.49 -3.52
CA LEU A 264 -24.95 16.32 -2.94
C LEU A 264 -24.94 17.74 -3.55
N LEU A 265 -23.78 18.37 -3.67
CA LEU A 265 -23.66 19.69 -4.28
C LEU A 265 -24.06 19.67 -5.76
N GLN A 266 -23.67 18.63 -6.50
CA GLN A 266 -24.06 18.48 -7.92
C GLN A 266 -25.57 18.30 -8.08
N LEU A 267 -26.26 17.77 -7.06
CA LEU A 267 -27.71 17.65 -7.08
C LEU A 267 -28.42 18.98 -6.80
N THR A 268 -27.82 19.86 -5.99
CA THR A 268 -28.47 21.10 -5.53
C THR A 268 -28.00 22.37 -6.22
N CYS A 269 -26.89 22.30 -6.96
CA CYS A 269 -26.21 23.44 -7.58
C CYS A 269 -26.14 23.25 -9.10
N ASP A 270 -26.16 24.35 -9.84
CA ASP A 270 -26.03 24.35 -11.30
C ASP A 270 -24.61 24.06 -11.75
N ALA A 271 -23.61 24.45 -10.95
CA ALA A 271 -22.20 24.11 -11.16
C ALA A 271 -21.51 23.76 -9.84
N VAL A 272 -20.54 22.84 -9.88
CA VAL A 272 -19.69 22.50 -8.74
C VAL A 272 -18.24 22.56 -9.19
N VAL A 273 -17.44 23.34 -8.47
CA VAL A 273 -16.03 23.55 -8.77
C VAL A 273 -15.18 23.36 -7.55
N GLU A 274 -13.92 22.99 -7.76
CA GLU A 274 -12.93 22.91 -6.70
C GLU A 274 -11.94 24.05 -6.84
N LEU A 275 -11.67 24.71 -5.71
CA LEU A 275 -10.70 25.78 -5.61
C LEU A 275 -9.50 25.34 -4.76
N ASP A 276 -8.30 25.79 -5.14
CA ASP A 276 -7.08 25.62 -4.36
C ASP A 276 -6.98 26.60 -3.19
N GLU A 277 -5.83 26.61 -2.52
CA GLU A 277 -5.56 27.46 -1.36
C GLU A 277 -5.60 28.96 -1.72
N GLU A 278 -5.27 29.30 -2.96
CA GLU A 278 -5.31 30.65 -3.51
C GLU A 278 -6.69 31.02 -4.09
N LEU A 279 -7.71 30.17 -3.90
CA LEU A 279 -9.05 30.34 -4.46
C LEU A 279 -9.09 30.31 -6.00
N ARG A 280 -8.14 29.64 -6.64
CA ARG A 280 -8.13 29.39 -8.08
C ARG A 280 -8.76 28.04 -8.40
N LEU A 281 -9.41 27.98 -9.55
CA LEU A 281 -10.04 26.76 -10.04
C LEU A 281 -8.99 25.68 -10.33
N THR A 282 -9.07 24.52 -9.67
CA THR A 282 -8.09 23.44 -9.84
C THR A 282 -8.24 22.75 -11.20
N GLU A 283 -9.46 22.71 -11.73
CA GLU A 283 -9.83 22.10 -12.99
C GLU A 283 -10.84 22.96 -13.76
N HIS A 284 -11.03 22.66 -15.05
CA HIS A 284 -12.04 23.31 -15.87
C HIS A 284 -13.42 22.68 -15.60
N SER A 285 -14.43 23.50 -15.29
CA SER A 285 -15.83 23.07 -15.21
C SER A 285 -16.61 23.59 -16.40
N ASN A 286 -17.23 22.66 -17.13
CA ASN A 286 -18.09 22.98 -18.28
C ASN A 286 -19.41 23.62 -17.79
N GLU A 287 -19.88 23.21 -16.62
CA GLU A 287 -21.09 23.71 -15.99
C GLU A 287 -20.94 25.18 -15.61
N LEU A 288 -19.81 25.53 -14.98
CA LEU A 288 -19.48 26.92 -14.67
C LEU A 288 -19.25 27.74 -15.95
N ALA A 289 -18.58 27.18 -16.95
CA ALA A 289 -18.36 27.86 -18.22
C ALA A 289 -19.68 28.16 -18.94
N ALA A 290 -20.61 27.19 -18.96
CA ALA A 290 -21.95 27.35 -19.51
C ALA A 290 -22.77 28.38 -18.72
N MET A 291 -22.74 28.33 -17.39
CA MET A 291 -23.42 29.30 -16.52
C MET A 291 -22.93 30.73 -16.76
N LEU A 292 -21.64 30.91 -17.04
CA LEU A 292 -21.04 32.21 -17.36
C LEU A 292 -21.04 32.56 -18.85
N LEU A 293 -21.68 31.74 -19.69
CA LEU A 293 -21.77 31.94 -21.14
C LEU A 293 -20.38 32.13 -21.77
N ARG A 294 -19.37 31.49 -21.15
CA ARG A 294 -17.99 31.42 -21.62
C ARG A 294 -17.91 30.20 -22.51
N ASP A 295 -18.46 30.38 -23.71
CA ASP A 295 -18.53 29.32 -24.70
C ASP A 295 -17.14 28.73 -24.99
N SER A 296 -17.05 27.41 -24.99
CA SER A 296 -15.93 26.67 -25.58
C SER A 296 -16.05 26.60 -27.12
N VAL A 297 -16.92 27.41 -27.73
CA VAL A 297 -17.44 27.19 -29.08
C VAL A 297 -16.42 27.54 -30.16
N ALA A 298 -16.06 26.49 -30.91
CA ALA A 298 -15.69 26.35 -32.33
C ALA A 298 -14.62 27.27 -32.97
N GLY A 299 -14.12 28.29 -32.29
CA GLY A 299 -13.07 29.20 -32.77
C GLY A 299 -11.76 29.17 -31.98
N GLY A 300 -11.62 28.28 -30.99
CA GLY A 300 -10.38 28.06 -30.24
C GLY A 300 -10.00 29.13 -29.21
N ARG A 301 -10.87 30.10 -28.91
CA ARG A 301 -10.59 31.18 -27.94
C ARG A 301 -11.37 31.11 -26.62
N GLY A 302 -12.21 30.09 -26.41
CA GLY A 302 -12.75 29.78 -25.09
C GLY A 302 -11.62 29.32 -24.17
N GLY A 303 -11.10 30.24 -23.35
CA GLY A 303 -10.02 29.94 -22.43
C GLY A 303 -10.46 28.95 -21.36
N THR A 304 -9.58 28.01 -21.01
CA THR A 304 -9.80 27.12 -19.87
C THR A 304 -10.02 27.93 -18.60
N LEU A 305 -10.99 27.52 -17.79
CA LEU A 305 -11.22 28.10 -16.47
C LEU A 305 -10.20 27.61 -15.43
N LYS A 306 -9.40 26.58 -15.75
CA LYS A 306 -8.37 26.07 -14.85
C LYS A 306 -7.35 27.16 -14.53
N GLY A 307 -7.08 27.35 -13.24
CA GLY A 307 -6.13 28.32 -12.70
C GLY A 307 -6.68 29.76 -12.62
N VAL A 308 -7.89 30.02 -13.13
CA VAL A 308 -8.54 31.33 -13.01
C VAL A 308 -8.92 31.54 -11.54
N LEU A 309 -8.68 32.75 -11.03
CA LEU A 309 -9.05 33.12 -9.67
C LEU A 309 -10.58 33.26 -9.61
N PHE A 310 -11.22 32.62 -8.63
CA PHE A 310 -12.68 32.62 -8.53
C PHE A 310 -13.27 34.04 -8.42
N THR A 311 -12.54 34.97 -7.82
CA THR A 311 -12.95 36.37 -7.66
C THR A 311 -12.85 37.20 -8.93
N ASP A 312 -12.06 36.76 -9.92
CA ASP A 312 -11.99 37.41 -11.24
C ASP A 312 -13.30 37.17 -12.03
N LEU A 313 -14.14 36.25 -11.56
CA LEU A 313 -15.47 35.98 -12.09
C LEU A 313 -16.55 36.85 -11.44
N MET A 314 -16.19 37.75 -10.53
CA MET A 314 -17.12 38.61 -9.78
C MET A 314 -16.97 40.09 -10.16
N PRO A 315 -18.00 40.93 -9.96
CA PRO A 315 -17.83 42.38 -10.02
C PRO A 315 -16.79 42.85 -8.97
N PRO A 316 -16.00 43.90 -9.25
CA PRO A 316 -14.98 44.40 -8.31
C PRO A 316 -15.51 44.76 -6.91
N LEU A 317 -16.79 45.14 -6.81
CA LEU A 317 -17.45 45.47 -5.55
C LEU A 317 -17.82 44.24 -4.70
N ASP A 318 -18.01 43.07 -5.33
CA ASP A 318 -18.46 41.85 -4.64
C ASP A 318 -17.31 40.91 -4.29
N ALA A 319 -16.18 41.02 -5.00
CA ALA A 319 -14.99 40.19 -4.78
C ALA A 319 -14.42 40.29 -3.35
N PRO A 320 -14.17 41.47 -2.74
CA PRO A 320 -13.57 41.54 -1.41
C PRO A 320 -14.45 40.92 -0.31
N PRO A 321 -15.78 41.17 -0.25
CA PRO A 321 -16.67 40.48 0.69
C PRO A 321 -16.70 38.95 0.49
N ALA A 322 -16.62 38.48 -0.76
CA ALA A 322 -16.57 37.04 -1.04
C ALA A 322 -15.27 36.41 -0.55
N ILE A 323 -14.11 37.04 -0.78
CA ILE A 323 -12.81 36.60 -0.25
C ILE A 323 -12.86 36.52 1.28
N ALA A 324 -13.40 37.54 1.93
CA ALA A 324 -13.52 37.55 3.39
C ALA A 324 -14.33 36.34 3.88
N LYS A 325 -15.47 36.03 3.25
CA LYS A 325 -16.29 34.86 3.60
C LYS A 325 -15.60 33.52 3.31
N LEU A 326 -14.94 33.40 2.16
CA LEU A 326 -14.21 32.18 1.76
C LEU A 326 -13.00 31.92 2.68
N SER A 327 -12.39 32.99 3.23
CA SER A 327 -11.18 32.92 4.07
C SER A 327 -11.46 32.90 5.59
N MET A 328 -12.61 33.41 6.06
CA MET A 328 -13.00 33.47 7.48
C MET A 328 -12.97 32.09 8.18
N PHE A 329 -13.02 31.04 7.38
CA PHE A 329 -12.90 29.66 7.82
C PHE A 329 -11.52 29.26 8.35
N ARG A 330 -10.45 29.89 7.88
CA ARG A 330 -9.08 29.54 8.30
C ARG A 330 -8.80 29.91 9.74
N SER A 331 -9.41 30.99 10.23
CA SER A 331 -9.06 31.63 11.50
C SER A 331 -9.90 31.20 12.71
N SER A 332 -11.07 30.59 12.49
CA SER A 332 -12.02 30.26 13.58
C SER A 332 -11.81 28.87 14.22
N GLY A 333 -10.70 28.19 13.93
CA GLY A 333 -10.46 26.79 14.35
C GLY A 333 -9.34 26.56 15.36
N SER A 334 -8.56 27.57 15.76
CA SER A 334 -7.29 27.35 16.47
C SER A 334 -7.27 27.64 17.98
N SER A 335 -8.39 28.01 18.62
CA SER A 335 -8.35 28.59 19.99
C SER A 335 -8.93 27.76 21.14
N SER A 336 -9.15 26.45 21.01
CA SER A 336 -9.55 25.63 22.18
C SER A 336 -8.81 24.30 22.25
N HIS A 337 -8.13 24.06 23.37
CA HIS A 337 -7.30 22.91 23.78
C HIS A 337 -7.97 21.51 23.76
N GLY A 338 -8.88 21.22 22.84
CA GLY A 338 -9.41 19.88 22.59
C GLY A 338 -8.73 19.22 21.39
N PRO A 339 -8.65 17.87 21.34
CA PRO A 339 -8.26 17.18 20.11
C PRO A 339 -9.21 17.65 18.99
N PRO A 340 -8.68 18.16 17.87
CA PRO A 340 -9.47 18.81 16.85
C PRO A 340 -10.35 17.77 16.17
N ALA A 341 -11.59 17.62 16.64
CA ALA A 341 -12.63 17.10 15.78
C ALA A 341 -12.73 18.10 14.62
N GLN A 342 -12.13 17.77 13.49
CA GLN A 342 -12.23 18.49 12.22
C GLN A 342 -13.70 18.49 11.81
N ALA A 343 -14.47 19.41 12.40
CA ALA A 343 -15.85 19.62 12.03
C ALA A 343 -15.82 20.21 10.62
N VAL A 344 -16.09 19.37 9.62
CA VAL A 344 -16.41 19.81 8.27
C VAL A 344 -17.58 20.77 8.41
N ARG A 345 -17.33 22.07 8.20
CA ARG A 345 -18.41 23.05 8.22
C ARG A 345 -18.71 23.44 6.78
N ALA A 346 -20.00 23.52 6.48
CA ALA A 346 -20.51 24.07 5.25
C ALA A 346 -20.92 25.54 5.49
N HIS A 347 -20.78 26.38 4.48
CA HIS A 347 -21.21 27.77 4.53
C HIS A 347 -21.89 28.15 3.22
N ALA A 348 -22.91 29.00 3.31
CA ALA A 348 -23.62 29.53 2.15
C ALA A 348 -23.57 31.05 2.16
N PHE A 349 -23.37 31.67 1.00
CA PHE A 349 -23.51 33.11 0.86
C PHE A 349 -23.92 33.52 -0.55
N HIS A 350 -24.56 34.67 -0.65
CA HIS A 350 -24.93 35.25 -1.93
C HIS A 350 -23.82 36.16 -2.45
N THR A 351 -23.57 36.08 -3.75
CA THR A 351 -22.68 36.97 -4.51
C THR A 351 -23.26 37.22 -5.90
N ARG A 352 -22.53 37.95 -6.75
CA ARG A 352 -22.82 38.02 -8.19
C ARG A 352 -21.62 37.55 -8.98
N LEU A 353 -21.88 36.80 -10.04
CA LEU A 353 -20.89 36.44 -11.05
C LEU A 353 -21.11 37.25 -12.33
N VAL A 354 -20.06 37.43 -13.12
CA VAL A 354 -20.10 38.17 -14.38
C VAL A 354 -19.91 37.20 -15.54
N ASP A 355 -20.89 37.17 -16.46
CA ASP A 355 -20.82 36.37 -17.68
C ASP A 355 -19.91 37.02 -18.76
N SER A 356 -19.82 36.40 -19.93
CA SER A 356 -19.04 36.93 -21.07
C SER A 356 -19.59 38.25 -21.66
N TRP A 357 -20.85 38.59 -21.38
CA TRP A 357 -21.53 39.82 -21.84
C TRP A 357 -21.63 40.91 -20.76
N SER A 358 -20.91 40.75 -19.65
CA SER A 358 -20.95 41.66 -18.49
C SER A 358 -22.29 41.71 -17.76
N THR A 359 -23.17 40.73 -17.97
CA THR A 359 -24.39 40.51 -17.19
C THR A 359 -24.02 40.00 -15.81
N LYS A 360 -24.73 40.49 -14.78
CA LYS A 360 -24.51 40.10 -13.39
C LYS A 360 -25.52 39.02 -13.00
N LEU A 361 -25.04 37.80 -12.85
CA LEU A 361 -25.82 36.65 -12.38
C LEU A 361 -25.80 36.65 -10.86
N ARG A 362 -26.96 36.55 -10.20
CA ARG A 362 -27.02 36.41 -8.74
C ARG A 362 -26.81 34.95 -8.41
N THR A 363 -25.80 34.64 -7.59
CA THR A 363 -25.41 33.26 -7.32
C THR A 363 -25.34 33.03 -5.82
N GLU A 364 -25.99 31.97 -5.37
CA GLU A 364 -25.78 31.39 -4.04
C GLU A 364 -24.57 30.44 -4.12
N VAL A 365 -23.57 30.70 -3.29
CA VAL A 365 -22.32 29.95 -3.20
C VAL A 365 -22.38 29.07 -1.97
N LEU A 366 -22.37 27.76 -2.17
CA LEU A 366 -22.28 26.75 -1.12
C LEU A 366 -20.85 26.23 -1.06
N GLN A 367 -20.18 26.38 0.08
CA GLN A 367 -18.78 26.04 0.24
C GLN A 367 -18.59 24.96 1.31
N VAL A 368 -17.75 23.98 1.00
CA VAL A 368 -17.20 23.02 1.96
C VAL A 368 -15.68 23.03 1.84
N MET A 369 -15.00 23.23 2.96
CA MET A 369 -13.54 23.15 3.02
C MET A 369 -13.08 21.76 3.41
N TYR A 370 -12.03 21.29 2.75
CA TYR A 370 -11.40 20.02 3.06
C TYR A 370 -9.88 20.10 2.85
N THR A 371 -9.13 19.24 3.54
CA THR A 371 -7.69 19.14 3.38
C THR A 371 -7.35 17.90 2.57
N LYS A 372 -6.60 18.08 1.49
CA LYS A 372 -6.07 16.99 0.66
C LYS A 372 -4.96 16.24 1.41
N MET A 373 -4.56 15.09 0.84
CA MET A 373 -3.56 14.22 1.42
C MET A 373 -2.13 14.79 1.43
N ASP A 374 -1.88 15.77 0.57
CA ASP A 374 -0.64 16.55 0.55
C ASP A 374 -0.64 17.67 1.61
N GLY A 375 -1.71 17.81 2.39
CA GLY A 375 -1.89 18.90 3.35
C GLY A 375 -2.44 20.18 2.73
N GLN A 376 -2.64 20.23 1.40
CA GLN A 376 -3.20 21.41 0.75
C GLN A 376 -4.66 21.57 1.15
N THR A 377 -5.04 22.80 1.51
CA THR A 377 -6.44 23.12 1.77
C THR A 377 -7.14 23.41 0.45
N CYS A 378 -8.28 22.76 0.22
CA CYS A 378 -9.11 22.97 -0.96
C CYS A 378 -10.53 23.33 -0.55
N HIS A 379 -11.22 24.03 -1.45
CA HIS A 379 -12.59 24.46 -1.25
C HIS A 379 -13.44 23.80 -2.34
N LEU A 380 -14.38 22.96 -1.94
CA LEU A 380 -15.42 22.47 -2.83
C LEU A 380 -16.57 23.47 -2.82
N VAL A 381 -16.86 24.07 -3.98
CA VAL A 381 -17.79 25.18 -4.12
C VAL A 381 -18.91 24.80 -5.10
N GLY A 382 -20.12 24.70 -4.58
CA GLY A 382 -21.35 24.64 -5.38
C GLY A 382 -21.89 26.05 -5.67
N LEU A 383 -22.36 26.26 -6.88
CA LEU A 383 -22.89 27.52 -7.38
C LEU A 383 -24.31 27.28 -7.88
N ARG A 384 -25.25 28.00 -7.31
CA ARG A 384 -26.67 27.92 -7.65
C ARG A 384 -27.18 29.28 -8.11
N ASP A 385 -27.84 29.33 -9.25
CA ASP A 385 -28.50 30.55 -9.71
C ASP A 385 -29.61 30.93 -8.73
N PHE A 386 -29.49 32.13 -8.19
CA PHE A 386 -30.45 32.71 -7.27
C PHE A 386 -31.21 33.82 -8.00
N THR A 387 -31.99 33.42 -8.98
CA THR A 387 -32.99 34.27 -9.59
C THR A 387 -34.18 34.33 -8.65
N ASP A 388 -34.20 35.36 -7.78
CA ASP A 388 -35.39 35.74 -6.99
C ASP A 388 -36.58 35.75 -7.95
N SER A 389 -37.40 34.71 -7.85
CA SER A 389 -38.63 34.58 -8.60
C SER A 389 -39.59 35.57 -7.98
N LYS A 390 -39.42 36.87 -8.25
CA LYS A 390 -40.61 37.72 -8.37
C LYS A 390 -41.33 37.13 -9.58
N PRO A 391 -42.43 36.38 -9.39
CA PRO A 391 -43.18 35.93 -10.55
C PRO A 391 -43.47 37.19 -11.37
N PHE A 392 -43.26 37.12 -12.68
CA PHE A 392 -43.75 38.11 -13.64
C PHE A 392 -45.30 38.09 -13.67
N ALA A 393 -45.95 38.05 -12.50
CA ALA A 393 -47.33 38.46 -12.35
C ALA A 393 -47.34 39.97 -12.60
N LEU A 394 -47.41 40.30 -13.89
CA LEU A 394 -47.89 41.56 -14.40
C LEU A 394 -49.10 41.97 -13.57
N SER A 395 -48.91 42.89 -12.64
CA SER A 395 -50.00 43.75 -12.19
C SER A 395 -50.35 44.65 -13.36
N ARG A 396 -51.01 44.08 -14.37
CA ARG A 396 -51.76 44.80 -15.39
C ARG A 396 -52.98 45.34 -14.65
N GLY A 397 -52.77 46.43 -13.92
CA GLY A 397 -53.87 47.20 -13.37
C GLY A 397 -54.77 47.59 -14.54
N PRO A 398 -56.08 47.33 -14.47
CA PRO A 398 -57.00 47.90 -15.43
C PRO A 398 -57.04 49.40 -15.15
N THR A 399 -56.26 50.19 -15.88
CA THR A 399 -56.64 51.58 -16.14
C THR A 399 -57.85 51.50 -17.04
N GLY A 400 -59.01 51.32 -16.41
CA GLY A 400 -60.28 51.57 -17.03
C GLY A 400 -60.32 53.04 -17.41
N ASP A 401 -60.48 53.26 -18.71
CA ASP A 401 -61.23 54.40 -19.20
C ASP A 401 -62.60 54.39 -18.50
N GLY A 402 -62.88 55.47 -17.80
CA GLY A 402 -64.19 55.77 -17.23
C GLY A 402 -64.37 57.28 -17.36
N ASP A 403 -65.05 57.65 -18.44
CA ASP A 403 -65.60 58.98 -18.70
C ASP A 403 -66.40 59.50 -17.51
N GLU A 404 -66.10 60.72 -17.05
CA GLU A 404 -67.00 61.90 -16.94
C GLU A 404 -66.24 63.15 -16.47
#